data_AF-A0A7Y5JXS1-F1
#
_entry.id   AF-A0A7Y5JXS1-F1
#
_cell.length_a   1.000
_cell.length_b   1.000
_cell.length_c   1.000
_cell.angle_alpha   90.00
_cell.angle_beta   90.00
_cell.angle_gamma   90.00
#
_symmetry.space_group_name_H-M   'P 1'
#
loop_
_entity.id
_entity.type
_entity.pdbx_description
1 polymer ?
#
loop_
_entity_poly.entity_id
_entity_poly.type
_entity_poly.pdbx_seq_one_letter_code
_entity_poly.pdbx_strand_id
1 'polypeptide(L)'
;MERHEPDGASRGSAMGAGPGTGSDDGSVVVAGEGPGVPPTGQVVPEPAEVNAHGDAVFAASPDAAHLRPVEAYLLEALERLDTAETKASQLEMALEHSREIGAAVGVLMALRKLTSEQAFDLLRRASMAQNVKVHVLASRVVETGSTDPA
;
A
#
# COMPACT_ATOMS: atom_id res chain seq x y z
N MET A 1 63.47 18.34 -7.07
CA MET A 1 63.51 17.83 -8.45
C MET A 1 63.48 16.33 -8.36
N GLU A 2 62.32 15.71 -8.49
CA GLU A 2 62.16 14.43 -9.17
C GLU A 2 60.67 14.24 -9.45
N ARG A 3 60.38 14.03 -10.73
CA ARG A 3 59.06 13.90 -11.32
C ARG A 3 58.73 12.41 -11.36
N HIS A 4 57.51 12.03 -11.01
CA HIS A 4 56.89 10.84 -11.58
C HIS A 4 55.35 10.92 -11.50
N GLU A 5 54.75 11.43 -12.57
CA GLU A 5 53.51 10.89 -13.14
C GLU A 5 53.93 9.81 -14.16
N PRO A 6 53.12 8.78 -14.52
CA PRO A 6 51.87 9.01 -15.26
C PRO A 6 50.74 7.97 -15.13
N ASP A 7 49.62 8.29 -15.79
CA ASP A 7 48.68 7.42 -16.54
C ASP A 7 48.00 6.25 -15.81
N GLY A 8 46.70 6.02 -15.91
CA GLY A 8 45.71 6.48 -16.86
C GLY A 8 44.61 5.41 -16.97
N ALA A 9 43.40 5.84 -17.37
CA ALA A 9 42.28 5.02 -17.84
C ALA A 9 41.56 4.16 -16.75
N SER A 10 40.25 3.89 -16.80
CA SER A 10 39.28 3.97 -17.89
C SER A 10 37.87 3.67 -17.36
N ARG A 11 36.85 4.11 -18.13
CA ARG A 11 35.46 3.62 -18.22
C ARG A 11 34.50 4.03 -17.08
N GLY A 12 33.36 4.68 -17.31
CA GLY A 12 32.52 4.73 -18.51
C GLY A 12 31.58 3.53 -18.56
N SER A 13 30.40 3.64 -17.97
CA SER A 13 29.26 2.76 -18.25
C SER A 13 27.97 3.53 -18.12
N ALA A 14 27.44 3.88 -19.29
CA ALA A 14 26.04 4.13 -19.55
C ALA A 14 25.35 2.79 -19.82
N MET A 15 24.10 2.65 -19.34
CA MET A 15 22.95 1.85 -19.84
C MET A 15 22.05 1.61 -18.61
N GLY A 16 20.79 2.05 -18.52
CA GLY A 16 19.76 2.08 -19.55
C GLY A 16 18.98 0.76 -19.51
N ALA A 17 17.84 0.72 -18.80
CA ALA A 17 16.68 -0.14 -19.09
C ALA A 17 15.60 0.02 -18.00
N GLY A 18 14.48 0.69 -18.34
CA GLY A 18 13.17 0.32 -17.80
C GLY A 18 12.68 -0.98 -18.48
N PRO A 19 11.60 -1.59 -18.00
CA PRO A 19 10.30 -1.24 -18.59
C PRO A 19 9.14 -1.18 -17.58
N GLY A 20 8.15 -0.34 -17.94
CA GLY A 20 6.86 -0.26 -17.27
C GLY A 20 5.93 -1.41 -17.65
N THR A 21 5.08 -1.79 -16.70
CA THR A 21 3.99 -2.73 -16.90
C THR A 21 2.68 -1.93 -16.97
N GLY A 22 2.26 -1.62 -18.20
CA GLY A 22 0.89 -1.20 -18.50
C GLY A 22 0.02 -2.43 -18.67
N SER A 23 -1.07 -2.50 -17.90
CA SER A 23 -2.09 -3.54 -18.00
C SER A 23 -3.30 -2.92 -18.70
N ASP A 24 -3.35 -3.07 -20.03
CA ASP A 24 -4.53 -2.81 -20.86
C ASP A 24 -5.35 -4.10 -20.90
N ASP A 25 -6.46 -4.13 -20.16
CA ASP A 25 -7.43 -5.23 -20.23
C ASP A 25 -8.53 -4.88 -21.25
N GLY A 26 -8.75 -5.83 -22.15
CA GLY A 26 -9.37 -5.62 -23.45
C GLY A 26 -10.88 -5.37 -23.42
N SER A 27 -11.31 -4.37 -24.18
CA SER A 27 -12.68 -4.17 -24.61
C SER A 27 -13.02 -5.10 -25.78
N VAL A 28 -13.98 -6.01 -25.56
CA VAL A 28 -14.58 -6.80 -26.65
C VAL A 28 -15.79 -6.04 -27.20
N VAL A 29 -15.64 -5.57 -28.43
CA VAL A 29 -16.72 -5.06 -29.28
C VAL A 29 -17.43 -6.23 -29.95
N VAL A 30 -18.76 -6.29 -29.87
CA VAL A 30 -19.59 -7.16 -30.71
C VAL A 30 -20.41 -6.26 -31.62
N ALA A 31 -20.12 -6.34 -32.92
CA ALA A 31 -20.81 -5.64 -33.98
C ALA A 31 -21.69 -6.63 -34.77
N GLY A 32 -22.95 -6.24 -34.97
CA GLY A 32 -23.60 -6.22 -36.28
C GLY A 32 -24.21 -7.51 -36.84
N GLU A 33 -25.55 -7.53 -36.90
CA GLU A 33 -26.41 -8.09 -37.96
C GLU A 33 -27.84 -7.69 -37.58
N GLY A 34 -28.73 -7.08 -38.36
CA GLY A 34 -28.90 -6.63 -39.75
C GLY A 34 -30.41 -6.31 -39.88
N PRO A 35 -30.89 -5.39 -40.74
CA PRO A 35 -32.27 -4.93 -40.71
C PRO A 35 -33.20 -5.79 -41.60
N GLY A 36 -34.33 -6.25 -41.04
CA GLY A 36 -35.39 -6.95 -41.79
C GLY A 36 -36.75 -6.29 -41.56
N VAL A 37 -37.24 -5.59 -42.59
CA VAL A 37 -38.55 -4.90 -42.69
C VAL A 37 -39.70 -5.93 -42.85
N PRO A 38 -40.94 -5.64 -42.38
CA PRO A 38 -41.96 -6.65 -42.07
C PRO A 38 -42.98 -6.83 -43.22
N PRO A 39 -43.87 -7.85 -43.13
CA PRO A 39 -45.19 -7.75 -43.76
C PRO A 39 -46.35 -7.85 -42.76
N THR A 40 -47.09 -6.75 -42.73
CA THR A 40 -48.53 -6.51 -42.54
C THR A 40 -49.45 -7.74 -42.43
N GLY A 41 -50.26 -7.80 -41.37
CA GLY A 41 -51.38 -8.73 -41.28
C GLY A 41 -52.29 -8.48 -40.06
N GLN A 42 -53.37 -7.72 -40.30
CA GLN A 42 -54.62 -7.61 -39.54
C GLN A 42 -54.62 -7.43 -38.01
N VAL A 43 -55.05 -6.24 -37.61
CA VAL A 43 -55.63 -5.91 -36.31
C VAL A 43 -57.07 -6.45 -36.23
N VAL A 44 -57.32 -7.32 -35.26
CA VAL A 44 -58.65 -7.51 -34.64
C VAL A 44 -58.42 -7.65 -33.13
N PRO A 45 -58.88 -6.72 -32.28
CA PRO A 45 -58.79 -6.89 -30.84
C PRO A 45 -60.01 -7.65 -30.31
N GLU A 46 -59.81 -8.88 -29.82
CA GLU A 46 -60.66 -9.44 -28.77
C GLU A 46 -60.23 -8.84 -27.42
N PRO A 47 -61.14 -8.43 -26.53
CA PRO A 47 -60.78 -8.03 -25.18
C PRO A 47 -60.56 -9.30 -24.33
N ALA A 48 -59.38 -9.89 -24.43
CA ALA A 48 -58.90 -10.85 -23.45
C ALA A 48 -58.29 -10.09 -22.27
N GLU A 49 -59.01 -10.06 -21.15
CA GLU A 49 -58.47 -9.68 -19.85
C GLU A 49 -57.25 -10.56 -19.54
N VAL A 50 -56.05 -9.98 -19.56
CA VAL A 50 -54.81 -10.70 -19.25
C VAL A 50 -54.13 -10.10 -18.02
N ASN A 51 -54.44 -10.76 -16.90
CA ASN A 51 -53.53 -11.14 -15.81
C ASN A 51 -52.54 -10.09 -15.30
N ALA A 52 -53.01 -9.33 -14.31
CA ALA A 52 -52.17 -8.85 -13.23
C ALA A 52 -51.70 -10.03 -12.37
N HIS A 53 -50.56 -10.63 -12.69
CA HIS A 53 -49.73 -11.31 -11.69
C HIS A 53 -48.30 -11.51 -12.20
N GLY A 54 -47.36 -10.83 -11.55
CA GLY A 54 -45.98 -11.30 -11.44
C GLY A 54 -44.97 -10.68 -12.39
N ASP A 55 -44.75 -9.36 -12.32
CA ASP A 55 -43.40 -8.81 -12.52
C ASP A 55 -43.26 -7.42 -11.87
N ALA A 56 -43.02 -7.40 -10.56
CA ALA A 56 -42.63 -6.18 -9.83
C ALA A 56 -41.77 -6.55 -8.62
N VAL A 57 -40.77 -7.41 -8.84
CA VAL A 57 -39.68 -7.57 -7.89
C VAL A 57 -38.65 -6.51 -8.29
N PHE A 58 -38.61 -5.42 -7.52
CA PHE A 58 -37.82 -4.19 -7.70
C PHE A 58 -38.43 -3.08 -8.57
N ALA A 59 -39.59 -2.56 -8.15
CA ALA A 59 -39.78 -1.11 -8.24
C ALA A 59 -38.83 -0.45 -7.22
N ALA A 60 -37.65 -0.02 -7.67
CA ALA A 60 -36.77 0.81 -6.86
C ALA A 60 -37.56 2.08 -6.45
N SER A 61 -37.84 2.23 -5.16
CA SER A 61 -38.38 3.48 -4.63
C SER A 61 -37.40 4.62 -4.98
N PRO A 62 -37.89 5.78 -5.47
CA PRO A 62 -37.04 6.91 -5.84
C PRO A 62 -36.28 7.53 -4.65
N ASP A 63 -36.46 7.02 -3.42
CA ASP A 63 -35.67 7.36 -2.24
C ASP A 63 -34.35 6.60 -2.09
N ALA A 64 -34.00 5.71 -3.02
CA ALA A 64 -32.72 4.98 -3.02
C ALA A 64 -31.46 5.87 -3.19
N ALA A 65 -31.62 7.19 -3.28
CA ALA A 65 -30.54 8.15 -3.51
C ALA A 65 -29.99 8.83 -2.24
N HIS A 66 -30.59 8.61 -1.07
CA HIS A 66 -30.04 9.11 0.20
C HIS A 66 -29.66 7.92 1.06
N LEU A 67 -28.37 7.70 1.28
CA LEU A 67 -27.94 6.91 2.44
C LEU A 67 -28.74 7.42 3.62
N ARG A 68 -29.50 6.55 4.29
CA ARG A 68 -30.30 7.00 5.43
C ARG A 68 -29.34 7.69 6.41
N PRO A 69 -29.72 8.75 7.14
CA PRO A 69 -28.79 9.46 8.03
C PRO A 69 -27.98 8.55 8.96
N VAL A 70 -28.54 7.40 9.33
CA VAL A 70 -27.90 6.32 10.08
C VAL A 70 -26.75 5.65 9.32
N GLU A 71 -26.90 5.38 8.03
CA GLU A 71 -25.88 4.76 7.17
C GLU A 71 -24.69 5.70 6.97
N ALA A 72 -24.95 6.99 6.72
CA ALA A 72 -23.89 8.00 6.63
C ALA A 72 -23.11 8.12 7.95
N TYR A 73 -23.82 8.14 9.08
CA TYR A 73 -23.20 8.13 10.41
C TYR A 73 -22.35 6.88 10.66
N LEU A 74 -22.85 5.69 10.27
CA LEU A 74 -22.13 4.44 10.46
C LEU A 74 -20.84 4.39 9.63
N LEU A 75 -20.87 4.85 8.37
CA LEU A 75 -19.68 4.92 7.53
C LEU A 75 -18.60 5.83 8.14
N GLU A 76 -18.99 7.02 8.60
CA GLU A 76 -18.06 7.93 9.28
C GLU A 76 -17.51 7.32 10.58
N ALA A 77 -18.35 6.65 11.36
CA ALA A 77 -17.93 6.00 12.60
C ALA A 77 -16.92 4.87 12.34
N LEU A 78 -17.13 4.07 11.29
CA LEU A 78 -16.21 3.01 10.89
C LEU A 78 -14.88 3.56 10.37
N GLU A 79 -14.89 4.61 9.56
CA GLU A 79 -13.67 5.27 9.08
C GLU A 79 -12.84 5.85 10.24
N ARG A 80 -13.51 6.47 11.22
CA ARG A 80 -12.86 6.99 12.43
C ARG A 80 -12.28 5.87 13.29
N LEU A 81 -12.96 4.74 13.38
CA LEU A 81 -12.48 3.57 14.11
C LEU A 81 -11.23 2.99 13.43
N ASP A 82 -11.28 2.74 12.14
CA ASP A 82 -10.15 2.22 11.36
C ASP A 82 -8.92 3.15 11.45
N THR A 83 -9.14 4.45 11.32
CA THR A 83 -8.09 5.46 11.50
C THR A 83 -7.50 5.42 12.92
N ALA A 84 -8.33 5.24 13.94
CA ALA A 84 -7.89 5.18 15.33
C ALA A 84 -7.09 3.89 15.61
N GLU A 85 -7.56 2.75 15.13
CA GLU A 85 -6.89 1.45 15.26
C GLU A 85 -5.54 1.44 14.54
N THR A 86 -5.49 1.96 13.31
CA THR A 86 -4.24 2.12 12.56
C THR A 86 -3.22 2.98 13.31
N LYS A 87 -3.67 4.10 13.88
CA LYS A 87 -2.79 4.98 14.69
C LYS A 87 -2.33 4.30 15.97
N ALA A 88 -3.22 3.59 16.66
CA ALA A 88 -2.86 2.85 17.87
C ALA A 88 -1.77 1.81 17.58
N SER A 89 -1.96 1.01 16.53
CA SER A 89 -0.97 0.02 16.08
C SER A 89 0.38 0.65 15.72
N GLN A 90 0.38 1.77 14.99
CA GLN A 90 1.61 2.49 14.66
C GLN A 90 2.36 3.02 15.89
N LEU A 91 1.62 3.55 16.87
CA LEU A 91 2.20 4.02 18.13
C LEU A 91 2.76 2.88 18.96
N GLU A 92 2.05 1.75 19.04
CA GLU A 92 2.52 0.54 19.72
C GLU A 92 3.84 0.06 19.13
N MET A 93 3.92 -0.08 17.80
CA MET A 93 5.17 -0.43 17.11
C MET A 93 6.28 0.60 17.36
N ALA A 94 5.97 1.90 17.33
CA ALA A 94 6.95 2.95 17.60
C ALA A 94 7.52 2.87 19.02
N LEU A 95 6.68 2.55 20.02
CA LEU A 95 7.09 2.36 21.40
C LEU A 95 7.96 1.12 21.58
N GLU A 96 7.59 0.00 20.94
CA GLU A 96 8.39 -1.23 20.95
C GLU A 96 9.78 -0.98 20.37
N HIS A 97 9.85 -0.40 19.16
CA HIS A 97 11.12 -0.01 18.54
C HIS A 97 11.93 0.94 19.42
N SER A 98 11.29 1.93 20.06
CA SER A 98 11.97 2.88 20.94
C SER A 98 12.60 2.17 22.14
N ARG A 99 11.91 1.19 22.73
CA ARG A 99 12.41 0.40 23.86
C ARG A 99 13.62 -0.45 23.44
N GLU A 100 13.53 -1.16 22.32
CA GLU A 100 14.65 -1.97 21.82
C GLU A 100 15.87 -1.12 21.49
N ILE A 101 15.68 0.01 20.81
CA ILE A 101 16.75 0.96 20.49
C ILE A 101 17.39 1.49 21.76
N GLY A 102 16.59 1.87 22.77
CA GLY A 102 17.10 2.33 24.07
C GLY A 102 17.91 1.24 24.79
N ALA A 103 17.45 -0.01 24.76
CA ALA A 103 18.17 -1.14 25.35
C ALA A 103 19.53 -1.36 24.65
N ALA A 104 19.55 -1.37 23.32
CA ALA A 104 20.78 -1.49 22.54
C ALA A 104 21.77 -0.35 22.83
N VAL A 105 21.28 0.89 22.91
CA VAL A 105 22.08 2.06 23.31
C VAL A 105 22.71 1.82 24.69
N GLY A 106 21.92 1.37 25.67
CA GLY A 106 22.42 1.03 27.01
C GLY A 106 23.50 -0.07 27.01
N VAL A 107 23.32 -1.12 26.21
CA VAL A 107 24.33 -2.18 26.03
C VAL A 107 25.63 -1.61 25.47
N LEU A 108 25.56 -0.80 24.41
CA LEU A 108 26.75 -0.19 23.80
C LEU A 108 27.45 0.80 24.75
N MET A 109 26.69 1.58 25.52
CA MET A 109 27.25 2.45 26.57
C MET A 109 28.04 1.63 27.60
N ALA A 110 27.48 0.53 28.08
CA ALA A 110 28.11 -0.30 29.11
C ALA A 110 29.39 -0.98 28.61
N LEU A 111 29.34 -1.56 27.41
CA LEU A 111 30.44 -2.33 26.81
C LEU A 111 31.56 -1.45 26.26
N ARG A 112 31.22 -0.34 25.61
CA ARG A 112 32.19 0.51 24.86
C ARG A 112 32.49 1.85 25.53
N LYS A 113 31.91 2.12 26.72
CA LYS A 113 32.08 3.37 27.49
C LYS A 113 31.73 4.63 26.69
N LEU A 114 30.69 4.52 25.87
CA LEU A 114 30.16 5.62 25.07
C LEU A 114 29.12 6.42 25.85
N THR A 115 28.93 7.69 25.49
CA THR A 115 27.75 8.44 25.89
C THR A 115 26.51 7.91 25.15
N SER A 116 25.31 8.25 25.64
CA SER A 116 24.06 7.87 24.96
C SER A 116 24.00 8.36 23.52
N GLU A 117 24.46 9.59 23.27
CA GLU A 117 24.49 10.19 21.92
C GLU A 117 25.47 9.44 21.01
N GLN A 118 26.69 9.17 21.48
CA GLN A 118 27.70 8.42 20.73
C GLN A 118 27.26 6.98 20.42
N ALA A 119 26.60 6.32 21.36
CA ALA A 119 26.06 4.97 21.18
C ALA A 119 24.92 4.95 20.16
N PHE A 120 24.01 5.92 20.21
CA PHE A 120 22.94 6.05 19.22
C PHE A 120 23.50 6.36 17.82
N ASP A 121 24.49 7.25 17.71
CA ASP A 121 25.17 7.55 16.45
C ASP A 121 25.94 6.36 15.89
N LEU A 122 26.57 5.55 16.75
CA LEU A 122 27.20 4.29 16.34
C LEU A 122 26.16 3.33 15.75
N LEU A 123 25.04 3.14 16.45
CA LEU A 123 23.95 2.27 16.00
C LEU A 123 23.36 2.75 14.66
N ARG A 124 23.13 4.07 14.52
CA ARG A 124 22.63 4.70 13.28
C ARG A 124 23.59 4.48 12.11
N ARG A 125 24.89 4.73 12.30
CA ARG A 125 25.89 4.52 11.26
C ARG A 125 25.99 3.06 10.83
N ALA A 126 25.96 2.13 11.80
CA ALA A 126 26.00 0.71 11.50
C ALA A 126 24.74 0.24 10.76
N SER A 127 23.56 0.75 11.12
CA SER A 127 22.30 0.50 10.42
C SER A 127 22.36 0.97 8.95
N MET A 128 22.89 2.17 8.71
CA MET A 128 23.09 2.70 7.36
C MET A 128 24.10 1.88 6.56
N ALA A 129 25.23 1.51 7.16
CA ALA A 129 26.25 0.70 6.51
C ALA A 129 25.75 -0.70 6.13
N GLN A 130 24.84 -1.27 6.92
CA GLN A 130 24.25 -2.59 6.67
C GLN A 130 22.96 -2.51 5.84
N ASN A 131 22.41 -1.31 5.58
CA ASN A 131 21.10 -1.10 4.96
C ASN A 131 19.96 -1.87 5.67
N VAL A 132 19.96 -1.85 7.00
CA VAL A 132 18.95 -2.52 7.84
C VAL A 132 18.26 -1.48 8.73
N LYS A 133 16.96 -1.66 9.00
CA LYS A 133 16.22 -0.78 9.92
C LYS A 133 16.88 -0.75 11.31
N VAL A 134 16.93 0.43 11.93
CA VAL A 134 17.64 0.65 13.21
C VAL A 134 17.13 -0.29 14.32
N HIS A 135 15.83 -0.50 14.46
CA HIS A 135 15.27 -1.40 15.49
C HIS A 135 15.70 -2.86 15.28
N VAL A 136 15.78 -3.33 14.04
CA VAL A 136 16.25 -4.70 13.74
C VAL A 136 17.72 -4.85 14.13
N LEU A 137 18.56 -3.86 13.84
CA LEU A 137 19.94 -3.88 14.30
C LEU A 137 20.03 -3.75 15.83
N ALA A 138 19.17 -2.95 16.46
CA ALA A 138 19.11 -2.81 17.90
C ALA A 138 18.82 -4.14 18.59
N SER A 139 17.83 -4.89 18.10
CA SER A 139 17.52 -6.24 18.59
C SER A 139 18.75 -7.17 18.55
N ARG A 140 19.47 -7.20 17.42
CA ARG A 140 20.75 -7.95 17.31
C ARG A 140 21.82 -7.46 18.29
N VAL A 141 21.92 -6.16 18.53
CA VAL A 141 22.88 -5.59 19.49
C VAL A 141 22.52 -5.97 20.92
N VAL A 142 21.23 -6.05 21.26
CA VAL A 142 20.78 -6.52 22.58
C VAL A 142 21.21 -7.96 22.80
N GLU A 143 21.13 -8.81 21.78
CA GLU A 143 21.52 -10.22 21.86
C GLU A 143 23.05 -10.43 21.86
N THR A 144 23.78 -9.68 21.03
CA THR A 144 25.20 -9.95 20.73
C THR A 144 26.18 -8.98 21.40
N GLY A 145 25.71 -7.81 21.83
CA GLY A 145 26.55 -6.71 22.32
C GLY A 145 27.37 -6.00 21.24
N SER A 146 27.22 -6.34 19.96
CA SER A 146 27.99 -5.73 18.87
C SER A 146 27.12 -5.26 17.70
N THR A 147 27.60 -4.23 17.01
CA THR A 147 27.01 -3.71 15.77
C THR A 147 27.55 -4.39 14.51
N ASP A 148 28.47 -5.32 14.66
CA ASP A 148 29.16 -5.97 13.54
C ASP A 148 28.20 -6.92 12.80
N PRO A 149 28.34 -7.06 11.47
CA PRO A 149 27.62 -8.09 10.73
C PRO A 149 28.02 -9.48 11.22
N ALA A 150 27.06 -10.41 11.25
CA ALA A 150 27.32 -11.82 11.52
C ALA A 150 28.08 -12.48 10.37
#